data_AF-A0A2E9VLB7-F1
#
_entry.id   AF-A0A2E9VLB7-F1
#
_cell.length_a   1.000
_cell.length_b   1.000
_cell.length_c   1.000
_cell.angle_alpha   90.00
_cell.angle_beta   90.00
_cell.angle_gamma   90.00
#
_symmetry.space_group_name_H-M   'P 1'
#
loop_
_entity.id
_entity.type
_entity.pdbx_description
1 polymer ?
#
loop_
_entity_poly.entity_id
_entity_poly.type
_entity_poly.pdbx_seq_one_letter_code
_entity_poly.pdbx_strand_id
1 'polypeptide(L)'
;MKVWKKQTKRYLKNGKQVNKSVAGSKAKTVLSKRFYGTLRTFDDKRKQIPLTEDRKSSESLLNRLQSDHDHKRSIGYTEQDDKRNRPLSDVLNEYIDYLRAKGNTAEYVKTCEQRLRKLFFATTTKTTKTIKQNTKAKSGSRSTKTTKATKFDFRTFTQRVRLDVLNG
;
A
#
# COMPACT_ATOMS: atom_id res chain seq x y z
N MET A 1 -19.89 12.08 -22.94
CA MET A 1 -18.46 12.35 -22.64
C MET A 1 -17.63 12.26 -23.90
N LYS A 2 -16.53 13.01 -24.01
CA LYS A 2 -15.69 13.03 -25.21
C LYS A 2 -14.51 12.06 -25.08
N VAL A 3 -14.33 11.20 -26.08
CA VAL A 3 -13.10 10.41 -26.26
C VAL A 3 -12.19 11.08 -27.29
N TRP A 4 -10.87 10.92 -27.16
CA TRP A 4 -9.91 11.48 -28.10
C TRP A 4 -8.68 10.59 -28.26
N LYS A 5 -7.94 10.74 -29.36
CA LYS A 5 -6.64 10.10 -29.53
C LYS A 5 -5.55 11.04 -29.06
N LYS A 6 -4.67 10.54 -28.18
CA LYS A 6 -3.50 11.29 -27.72
C LYS A 6 -2.55 11.54 -28.89
N GLN A 7 -2.19 12.80 -29.11
CA GLN A 7 -1.21 13.19 -30.13
C GLN A 7 0.19 13.19 -29.53
N THR A 8 1.15 12.56 -30.19
CA THR A 8 2.56 12.55 -29.76
C THR A 8 3.43 12.98 -30.93
N LYS A 9 4.31 13.96 -30.70
CA LYS A 9 5.31 14.36 -31.70
C LYS A 9 6.50 13.40 -31.64
N ARG A 10 6.85 12.79 -32.76
CA ARG A 10 8.06 11.98 -32.94
C ARG A 10 8.95 12.64 -33.98
N TYR A 11 10.25 12.70 -33.75
CA TYR A 11 11.21 13.21 -34.72
C TYR A 11 11.79 12.06 -35.52
N LEU A 12 11.78 12.17 -36.84
CA LEU A 12 12.22 11.13 -37.76
C LEU A 12 13.34 11.64 -38.66
N LYS A 13 14.36 10.81 -38.91
CA LYS A 13 15.38 11.01 -39.95
C LYS A 13 15.53 9.70 -40.70
N ASN A 14 15.39 9.72 -42.03
CA ASN A 14 15.44 8.53 -42.89
C ASN A 14 14.51 7.38 -42.41
N GLY A 15 13.30 7.73 -41.95
CA GLY A 15 12.32 6.76 -41.45
C GLY A 15 12.55 6.23 -40.03
N LYS A 16 13.71 6.51 -39.41
CA LYS A 16 14.02 6.08 -38.02
C LYS A 16 13.74 7.19 -37.02
N GLN A 17 13.27 6.81 -35.82
CA GLN A 17 13.05 7.75 -34.71
C GLN A 17 14.39 8.24 -34.17
N VAL A 18 14.53 9.57 -34.09
CA VAL A 18 15.74 10.25 -33.61
C VAL A 18 15.39 11.33 -32.60
N ASN A 19 16.40 11.85 -31.90
CA ASN A 19 16.24 13.01 -31.03
C ASN A 19 15.99 14.29 -31.85
N LYS A 20 15.32 15.26 -31.22
CA LYS A 20 15.02 16.57 -31.83
C LYS A 20 16.28 17.32 -32.29
N SER A 21 17.41 17.15 -31.59
CA SER A 21 18.68 17.84 -31.86
C SER A 21 19.40 17.35 -33.12
N VAL A 22 18.99 16.22 -33.71
CA VAL A 22 19.66 15.69 -34.89
C VAL A 22 19.31 16.54 -36.11
N ALA A 23 20.34 17.13 -36.74
CA ALA A 23 20.21 17.93 -37.95
C ALA A 23 19.50 17.14 -39.07
N GLY A 24 18.50 17.78 -39.67
CA GLY A 24 17.64 17.17 -40.70
C GLY A 24 16.50 16.29 -40.16
N SER A 25 16.27 16.26 -38.84
CA SER A 25 15.10 15.57 -38.29
C SER A 25 13.79 16.32 -38.60
N LYS A 26 12.75 15.58 -38.99
CA LYS A 26 11.41 16.13 -39.27
C LYS A 26 10.44 15.70 -38.18
N ALA A 27 9.65 16.64 -37.67
CA ALA A 27 8.61 16.34 -36.70
C ALA A 27 7.41 15.69 -37.40
N LYS A 28 6.98 14.53 -36.91
CA LYS A 28 5.76 13.85 -37.32
C LYS A 28 4.82 13.70 -36.13
N THR A 29 3.59 14.19 -36.28
CA THR A 29 2.53 13.96 -35.29
C THR A 29 1.96 12.58 -35.49
N VAL A 30 2.02 11.75 -34.46
CA VAL A 30 1.49 10.39 -34.44
C VAL A 30 0.36 10.31 -33.42
N LEU A 31 -0.78 9.77 -33.84
CA LEU A 31 -1.91 9.51 -32.95
C LEU A 31 -1.71 8.18 -32.23
N SER A 32 -2.12 8.12 -30.97
CA SER A 32 -2.22 6.85 -30.24
C SER A 32 -3.19 5.89 -30.93
N LYS A 33 -2.86 4.59 -30.88
CA LYS A 33 -3.74 3.51 -31.35
C LYS A 33 -5.06 3.48 -30.55
N ARG A 34 -4.94 3.58 -29.22
CA ARG A 34 -6.06 3.58 -28.27
C ARG A 34 -6.65 4.98 -28.11
N PHE A 35 -7.95 5.04 -27.87
CA PHE A 35 -8.64 6.24 -27.40
C PHE A 35 -8.37 6.51 -25.92
N TYR A 36 -8.60 7.75 -25.50
CA TYR A 36 -8.52 8.21 -24.14
C TYR A 36 -9.81 8.93 -23.76
N GLY A 37 -10.19 8.83 -22.49
CA GLY A 37 -11.30 9.56 -21.89
C GLY A 37 -10.89 10.19 -20.55
N THR A 38 -11.62 11.21 -20.11
CA THR A 38 -11.49 11.77 -18.75
C THR A 38 -12.60 11.17 -17.89
N LEU A 39 -12.22 10.49 -16.82
CA LEU A 39 -13.13 9.97 -15.80
C LEU A 39 -13.08 10.86 -14.57
N ARG A 40 -14.24 11.20 -14.01
CA ARG A 40 -14.35 11.88 -12.71
C ARG A 40 -14.56 10.80 -11.64
N THR A 41 -13.55 10.57 -10.81
CA THR A 41 -13.60 9.54 -9.76
C THR A 41 -14.57 9.92 -8.65
N PHE A 42 -14.87 8.97 -7.74
CA PHE A 42 -15.82 9.23 -6.65
C PHE A 42 -15.28 10.33 -5.70
N ASP A 43 -13.96 10.37 -5.47
CA ASP A 43 -13.26 11.45 -4.73
C ASP A 43 -13.09 12.78 -5.51
N ASP A 44 -13.90 12.99 -6.55
CA ASP A 44 -13.90 14.20 -7.38
C ASP A 44 -12.60 14.48 -8.18
N LYS A 45 -11.66 13.55 -8.21
CA LYS A 45 -10.42 13.67 -9.01
C LYS A 45 -10.71 13.36 -10.47
N ARG A 46 -10.07 14.09 -11.40
CA ARG A 46 -10.15 13.81 -12.84
C ARG A 46 -8.95 12.96 -13.27
N LYS A 47 -9.21 11.78 -13.83
CA LYS A 47 -8.18 10.84 -14.30
C LYS A 47 -8.34 10.58 -15.79
N GLN A 48 -7.23 10.61 -16.52
CA GLN A 48 -7.21 10.16 -17.92
C GLN A 48 -7.05 8.64 -17.95
N ILE A 49 -7.88 7.97 -18.76
CA ILE A 49 -7.90 6.51 -18.84
C ILE A 49 -7.73 6.08 -20.30
N PRO A 50 -6.81 5.16 -20.60
CA PRO A 50 -6.74 4.52 -21.90
C PRO A 50 -7.92 3.57 -22.09
N LEU A 51 -8.63 3.72 -23.22
CA LEU A 51 -9.81 2.95 -23.56
C LEU A 51 -9.46 1.93 -24.66
N THR A 52 -10.43 1.55 -25.50
CA THR A 52 -10.24 0.61 -26.61
C THR A 52 -9.73 1.34 -27.87
N GLU A 53 -9.49 0.59 -28.94
CA GLU A 53 -9.08 1.14 -30.24
C GLU A 53 -10.26 1.60 -31.09
N ASP A 54 -11.44 1.04 -30.84
CA ASP A 54 -12.70 1.46 -31.45
C ASP A 54 -13.37 2.56 -30.63
N ARG A 55 -13.93 3.54 -31.34
CA ARG A 55 -14.52 4.74 -30.74
C ARG A 55 -15.81 4.42 -30.00
N LYS A 56 -16.70 3.62 -30.61
CA LYS A 56 -18.03 3.35 -30.05
C LYS A 56 -17.93 2.52 -28.76
N SER A 57 -17.10 1.49 -28.76
CA SER A 57 -16.77 0.72 -27.55
C SER A 57 -16.10 1.58 -26.48
N SER A 58 -15.22 2.52 -26.87
CA SER A 58 -14.59 3.45 -25.92
C SER A 58 -15.60 4.38 -25.25
N GLU A 59 -16.54 4.96 -26.02
CA GLU A 59 -17.58 5.84 -25.49
C GLU A 59 -18.52 5.08 -24.54
N SER A 60 -18.94 3.86 -24.91
CA SER A 60 -19.76 2.99 -24.05
C SER A 60 -19.04 2.60 -22.75
N LEU A 61 -17.78 2.19 -22.84
CA LEU A 61 -16.97 1.84 -21.68
C LEU A 61 -16.77 3.04 -20.74
N LEU A 62 -16.48 4.23 -21.31
CA LEU A 62 -16.31 5.43 -20.53
C LEU A 62 -17.60 5.81 -19.80
N ASN A 63 -18.76 5.73 -20.47
CA ASN A 63 -20.08 5.96 -19.87
C ASN A 63 -20.32 5.01 -18.69
N ARG A 64 -20.07 3.71 -18.87
CA ARG A 64 -20.21 2.73 -17.79
C ARG A 64 -19.34 3.07 -16.57
N LEU A 65 -18.05 3.35 -16.80
CA LEU A 65 -17.13 3.71 -15.71
C LEU A 65 -17.57 4.97 -14.98
N GLN A 66 -18.06 5.98 -15.71
CA GLN A 66 -18.55 7.21 -15.10
C GLN A 66 -19.80 6.96 -14.25
N SER A 67 -20.76 6.17 -14.75
CA SER A 67 -21.94 5.76 -14.00
C SER A 67 -21.59 5.00 -12.71
N ASP A 68 -20.62 4.08 -12.76
CA ASP A 68 -20.15 3.36 -11.57
C ASP A 68 -19.56 4.32 -10.52
N HIS A 69 -18.76 5.29 -10.96
CA HIS A 69 -18.17 6.29 -10.08
C HIS A 69 -19.17 7.31 -9.52
N ASP A 70 -20.16 7.71 -10.31
CA ASP A 70 -21.22 8.61 -9.87
C ASP A 70 -22.16 7.90 -8.89
N HIS A 71 -22.46 6.61 -9.11
CA HIS A 71 -23.17 5.79 -8.14
C HIS A 71 -22.40 5.70 -6.81
N LYS A 72 -21.11 5.36 -6.86
CA LYS A 72 -20.23 5.38 -5.67
C LYS A 72 -20.27 6.74 -4.95
N ARG A 73 -20.22 7.85 -5.69
CA ARG A 73 -20.33 9.19 -5.09
C ARG A 73 -21.69 9.41 -4.40
N SER A 74 -22.79 8.99 -5.04
CA SER A 74 -24.14 9.19 -4.50
C SER A 74 -24.38 8.48 -3.16
N ILE A 75 -23.72 7.34 -2.94
CA ILE A 75 -23.82 6.59 -1.68
C ILE A 75 -22.76 7.00 -0.64
N GLY A 76 -21.97 8.04 -0.91
CA GLY A 76 -20.90 8.50 -0.04
C GLY A 76 -19.71 7.54 0.07
N TYR A 77 -19.49 6.72 -0.96
CA TYR A 77 -18.41 5.73 -0.99
C TYR A 77 -17.03 6.39 -0.93
N THR A 78 -16.14 5.88 -0.08
CA THR A 78 -14.80 6.45 0.15
C THR A 78 -13.66 5.52 -0.29
N GLU A 79 -12.44 6.06 -0.39
CA GLU A 79 -11.24 5.24 -0.63
C GLU A 79 -11.05 4.16 0.45
N GLN A 80 -11.52 4.40 1.68
CA GLN A 80 -11.47 3.41 2.75
C GLN A 80 -12.38 2.21 2.47
N ASP A 81 -13.53 2.42 1.83
CA ASP A 81 -14.46 1.35 1.49
C ASP A 81 -13.88 0.44 0.41
N ASP A 82 -13.22 1.01 -0.61
CA ASP A 82 -12.47 0.23 -1.61
C ASP A 82 -11.37 -0.61 -0.93
N LYS A 83 -10.63 -0.04 0.01
CA LYS A 83 -9.61 -0.78 0.79
C LYS A 83 -10.23 -1.88 1.65
N ARG A 84 -11.39 -1.63 2.28
CA ARG A 84 -12.09 -2.59 3.14
C ARG A 84 -12.69 -3.77 2.36
N ASN A 85 -13.01 -3.55 1.08
CA ASN A 85 -13.56 -4.55 0.17
C ASN A 85 -12.48 -5.37 -0.56
N ARG A 86 -11.20 -4.99 -0.46
CA ARG A 86 -10.10 -5.77 -1.02
C ARG A 86 -10.04 -7.18 -0.40
N PRO A 87 -9.82 -8.23 -1.20
CA PRO A 87 -9.51 -9.54 -0.68
C PRO A 87 -8.30 -9.46 0.25
N LEU A 88 -8.40 -10.08 1.42
CA LEU A 88 -7.28 -10.08 2.37
C LEU A 88 -6.03 -10.73 1.74
N SER A 89 -6.21 -11.66 0.78
CA SER A 89 -5.11 -12.32 0.05
C SER A 89 -4.26 -11.32 -0.72
N ASP A 90 -4.90 -10.32 -1.33
CA ASP A 90 -4.22 -9.30 -2.12
C ASP A 90 -3.42 -8.39 -1.19
N VAL A 91 -4.02 -8.02 -0.05
CA VAL A 91 -3.37 -7.22 1.00
C VAL A 91 -2.16 -7.96 1.59
N LEU A 92 -2.27 -9.28 1.81
CA LEU A 92 -1.17 -10.11 2.27
C LEU A 92 0.00 -10.10 1.28
N ASN A 93 -0.28 -10.32 0.00
CA ASN A 93 0.74 -10.34 -1.04
C ASN A 93 1.43 -8.98 -1.17
N GLU A 94 0.67 -7.88 -1.16
CA GLU A 94 1.20 -6.51 -1.18
C GLU A 94 2.15 -6.25 0.01
N TYR A 95 1.81 -6.76 1.20
CA TYR A 95 2.66 -6.64 2.37
C TYR A 95 3.95 -7.47 2.27
N ILE A 96 3.88 -8.68 1.71
CA ILE A 96 5.07 -9.52 1.47
C ILE A 96 6.01 -8.85 0.46
N ASP A 97 5.48 -8.31 -0.62
CA ASP A 97 6.27 -7.59 -1.62
C ASP A 97 6.91 -6.33 -1.04
N TYR A 98 6.19 -5.62 -0.17
CA TYR A 98 6.76 -4.52 0.61
C TYR A 98 7.93 -4.99 1.50
N LEU A 99 7.79 -6.11 2.23
CA LEU A 99 8.87 -6.64 3.07
C LEU A 99 10.11 -7.02 2.27
N ARG A 100 9.95 -7.49 1.03
CA ARG A 100 11.05 -7.78 0.10
C ARG A 100 11.71 -6.49 -0.38
N ALA A 101 10.92 -5.51 -0.82
CA ALA A 101 11.42 -4.22 -1.30
C ALA A 101 12.14 -3.41 -0.22
N LYS A 102 11.76 -3.57 1.06
CA LYS A 102 12.42 -2.94 2.20
C LYS A 102 13.86 -3.44 2.43
N GLY A 103 14.27 -4.53 1.79
CA GLY A 103 15.62 -5.09 1.92
C GLY A 103 15.79 -5.99 3.15
N ASN A 104 14.71 -6.56 3.69
CA ASN A 104 14.84 -7.54 4.77
C ASN A 104 15.47 -8.85 4.24
N THR A 105 16.14 -9.59 5.12
CA THR A 105 16.69 -10.91 4.79
C THR A 105 15.60 -11.88 4.32
N ALA A 106 15.90 -12.71 3.32
CA ALA A 106 14.95 -13.65 2.74
C ALA A 106 14.33 -14.61 3.78
N GLU A 107 15.10 -15.05 4.78
CA GLU A 107 14.64 -15.92 5.85
C GLU A 107 13.57 -15.27 6.74
N TYR A 108 13.77 -13.98 7.06
CA TYR A 108 12.79 -13.19 7.81
C TYR A 108 11.48 -13.07 7.03
N VAL A 109 11.55 -12.72 5.74
CA VAL A 109 10.37 -12.60 4.88
C VAL A 109 9.62 -13.93 4.81
N LYS A 110 10.33 -15.05 4.62
CA LYS A 110 9.75 -16.40 4.59
C LYS A 110 9.03 -16.74 5.90
N THR A 111 9.66 -16.43 7.04
CA THR A 111 9.06 -16.68 8.36
C THR A 111 7.80 -15.83 8.57
N CYS A 112 7.84 -14.55 8.20
CA CYS A 112 6.69 -13.65 8.26
C CYS A 112 5.55 -14.15 7.37
N GLU A 113 5.84 -14.50 6.11
CA GLU A 113 4.85 -15.04 5.17
C GLU A 113 4.16 -16.29 5.73
N GLN A 114 4.93 -17.26 6.25
CA GLN A 114 4.37 -18.47 6.84
C GLN A 114 3.43 -18.17 8.01
N ARG A 115 3.82 -17.28 8.92
CA ARG A 115 3.00 -16.90 10.08
C ARG A 115 1.71 -16.19 9.65
N LEU A 116 1.81 -15.25 8.71
CA LEU A 116 0.65 -14.51 8.22
C LEU A 116 -0.32 -15.42 7.46
N ARG A 117 0.19 -16.35 6.63
CA ARG A 117 -0.66 -17.35 5.95
C ARG A 117 -1.35 -18.28 6.95
N LYS A 118 -0.66 -18.73 8.01
CA LYS A 118 -1.28 -19.53 9.08
C LYS A 118 -2.43 -18.79 9.77
N LEU A 119 -2.23 -17.52 10.12
CA LEU A 119 -3.30 -16.67 10.68
C LEU A 119 -4.46 -16.52 9.70
N PHE A 120 -4.15 -16.36 8.41
CA PHE A 120 -5.15 -16.21 7.36
C PHE A 120 -6.03 -17.43 7.18
N PHE A 121 -5.43 -18.62 7.02
CA PHE A 121 -6.19 -19.87 6.83
C PHE A 121 -6.93 -20.31 8.09
N ALA A 122 -6.49 -19.86 9.27
CA ALA A 122 -7.23 -20.07 10.51
C ALA A 122 -8.51 -19.21 10.60
N THR A 123 -8.60 -18.12 9.83
CA THR A 123 -9.78 -17.24 9.80
C THR A 123 -10.68 -17.55 8.62
N THR A 124 -11.98 -17.75 8.87
CA THR A 124 -12.99 -18.00 7.80
C THR A 124 -13.30 -16.76 6.95
N THR A 125 -12.89 -15.57 7.41
CA THR A 125 -13.22 -14.27 6.79
C THR A 125 -12.38 -14.01 5.54
N LYS A 126 -13.04 -13.72 4.40
CA LYS A 126 -12.37 -13.44 3.12
C LYS A 126 -11.97 -11.97 2.93
N THR A 127 -12.55 -11.07 3.71
CA THR A 127 -12.42 -9.60 3.53
C THR A 127 -12.29 -8.89 4.87
N THR A 128 -11.54 -7.79 4.92
CA THR A 128 -11.32 -6.97 6.13
C THR A 128 -12.60 -6.50 6.80
N LYS A 129 -13.67 -6.22 6.02
CA LYS A 129 -14.98 -5.80 6.54
C LYS A 129 -15.61 -6.78 7.55
N THR A 130 -15.28 -8.06 7.44
CA THR A 130 -15.91 -9.14 8.21
C THR A 130 -15.14 -9.57 9.45
N ILE A 131 -13.93 -9.04 9.66
CA ILE A 131 -13.13 -9.33 10.84
C ILE A 131 -13.77 -8.62 12.03
N LYS A 132 -14.63 -9.34 12.77
CA LYS A 132 -15.11 -8.89 14.07
C LYS A 132 -13.95 -8.98 15.06
N GLN A 133 -13.57 -7.85 15.65
CA GLN A 133 -12.65 -7.87 16.77
C GLN A 133 -13.33 -8.60 17.92
N ASN A 134 -13.02 -9.88 18.12
CA ASN A 134 -13.35 -10.57 19.36
C ASN A 134 -12.35 -10.04 20.41
N THR A 135 -12.63 -8.87 20.96
CA THR A 135 -11.92 -8.31 22.12
C THR A 135 -12.30 -9.08 23.39
N LYS A 136 -12.15 -10.41 23.38
CA LYS A 136 -11.89 -11.12 24.63
C LYS A 136 -10.41 -10.90 24.95
N ALA A 137 -10.08 -9.69 25.38
CA ALA A 137 -8.88 -9.47 26.16
C ALA A 137 -9.02 -10.34 27.42
N LYS A 138 -8.49 -11.56 27.38
CA LYS A 138 -8.12 -12.25 28.60
C LYS A 138 -7.11 -11.33 29.25
N SER A 139 -7.55 -10.58 30.26
CA SER A 139 -6.70 -10.00 31.29
C SER A 139 -5.93 -11.15 31.91
N GLY A 140 -4.80 -11.50 31.29
CA GLY A 140 -3.82 -12.39 31.85
C GLY A 140 -3.30 -11.70 33.11
N SER A 141 -3.92 -12.04 34.24
CA SER A 141 -3.37 -11.90 35.57
C SER A 141 -1.90 -12.31 35.50
N ARG A 142 -1.02 -11.31 35.46
CA ARG A 142 0.41 -11.51 35.57
C ARG A 142 0.62 -11.85 37.04
N SER A 143 0.62 -13.15 37.35
CA SER A 143 1.07 -13.66 38.65
C SER A 143 2.49 -13.14 38.87
N THR A 144 2.60 -12.09 39.69
CA THR A 144 3.87 -11.66 40.25
C THR A 144 4.29 -12.75 41.20
N LYS A 145 5.19 -13.64 40.74
CA LYS A 145 5.96 -14.47 41.65
C LYS A 145 6.77 -13.53 42.53
N THR A 146 6.34 -13.39 43.77
CA THR A 146 7.04 -12.70 44.84
C THR A 146 8.38 -13.41 45.07
N THR A 147 9.44 -12.94 44.42
CA THR A 147 10.81 -13.26 44.84
C THR A 147 10.99 -12.69 46.25
N LYS A 148 11.27 -13.57 47.21
CA LYS A 148 11.57 -13.22 48.59
C LYS A 148 12.58 -12.08 48.63
N ALA A 149 12.19 -10.96 49.25
CA ALA A 149 13.06 -9.85 49.52
C ALA A 149 14.21 -10.30 50.43
N THR A 150 15.41 -10.42 49.87
CA THR A 150 16.63 -10.30 50.65
C THR A 150 16.66 -8.88 51.21
N LYS A 151 16.48 -8.77 52.54
CA LYS A 151 16.66 -7.53 53.29
C LYS A 151 18.04 -6.95 52.95
N PHE A 152 18.06 -5.88 52.16
CA PHE A 152 19.24 -5.05 52.01
C PHE A 152 19.30 -4.14 53.25
N ASP A 153 20.15 -4.52 54.20
CA ASP A 153 20.33 -3.81 55.47
C ASP A 153 21.21 -2.56 55.24
N PHE A 154 20.56 -1.40 55.20
CA PHE A 154 21.19 -0.08 54.98
C PHE A 154 22.21 0.31 56.06
N ARG A 155 22.36 -0.45 57.16
CA ARG A 155 23.33 -0.18 58.23
C ARG A 155 24.78 -0.53 57.88
N THR A 156 25.03 -1.29 56.83
CA THR A 156 26.41 -1.70 56.46
C THR A 156 27.06 -0.83 55.38
N PHE A 157 26.33 0.10 54.76
CA PHE A 157 26.89 0.98 53.72
C PHE A 157 27.60 2.22 54.29
N THR A 158 27.23 2.68 55.49
CA THR A 158 27.81 3.90 56.09
C THR A 158 29.14 3.68 56.82
N GLN A 159 29.57 2.44 57.06
CA GLN A 159 30.91 2.17 57.63
C GLN A 159 32.02 2.01 56.57
N ARG A 160 31.68 1.85 55.28
CA ARG A 160 32.69 1.61 54.24
C ARG A 160 33.17 2.88 53.51
N VAL A 161 32.50 4.02 53.71
CA VAL A 161 32.92 5.32 53.13
C VAL A 161 33.85 6.11 54.07
N ARG A 162 34.08 5.63 55.31
CA ARG A 162 34.88 6.34 56.32
C ARG A 162 36.32 5.84 56.48
N LEU A 163 36.74 4.82 55.72
CA LEU A 163 38.09 4.25 55.78
C LEU A 163 39.01 4.66 54.60
N ASP A 164 38.48 5.29 53.55
CA ASP A 164 39.27 5.72 52.39
C ASP A 164 39.71 7.20 52.46
N VAL A 165 39.50 7.89 53.58
CA VAL A 165 39.89 9.31 53.79
C VAL A 165 41.04 9.47 54.80
N LEU A 166 41.62 8.37 55.30
CA LEU A 166 42.70 8.41 56.32
C LEU A 166 43.97 7.61 55.95
N ASN A 167 44.18 7.31 54.66
CA ASN A 167 45.45 6.77 54.15
C ASN A 167 45.99 7.59 52.96
N GLY A 168 45.80 8.91 53.01
CA GLY A 168 46.56 9.89 52.24
C GLY A 168 47.43 10.69 53.19
#